data_AF-A0A936P9M3-F1
#
_entry.id   AF-A0A936P9M3-F1
#
_cell.length_a   1.000
_cell.length_b   1.000
_cell.length_c   1.000
_cell.angle_alpha   90.00
_cell.angle_beta   90.00
_cell.angle_gamma   90.00
#
_symmetry.space_group_name_H-M   'P 1'
#
loop_
_entity.id
_entity.type
_entity.pdbx_description
1 polymer ?
#
loop_
_entity_poly.entity_id
_entity_poly.type
_entity_poly.pdbx_seq_one_letter_code
_entity_poly.pdbx_strand_id
1 'polypeptide(L)'
;MEQKTQQNGARAKILRALANADCGLTTAELAESAGLTAGQVRDNAGAAKKAGLLTIEQDEMTRFVTYHISQKGREWLKRER
;
A
#
# COMPACT_ATOMS: atom_id res chain seq x y z
N MET A 1 -5.93 3.18 -23.64
CA MET A 1 -6.29 3.80 -22.32
C MET A 1 -6.06 2.83 -21.14
N GLU A 2 -5.19 1.81 -21.27
CA GLU A 2 -5.11 0.69 -20.31
C GLU A 2 -4.19 0.90 -19.09
N GLN A 3 -3.37 1.95 -19.06
CA GLN A 3 -2.42 2.16 -17.95
C GLN A 3 -3.09 2.61 -16.64
N LYS A 4 -4.22 3.34 -16.71
CA LYS A 4 -4.93 3.83 -15.50
C LYS A 4 -5.56 2.71 -14.68
N THR A 5 -6.12 1.69 -15.33
CA THR A 5 -6.80 0.57 -14.67
C THR A 5 -5.81 -0.38 -13.98
N GLN A 6 -4.65 -0.64 -14.59
CA GLN A 6 -3.62 -1.47 -13.96
C GLN A 6 -2.97 -0.80 -12.74
N GLN A 7 -2.73 0.52 -12.79
CA GLN A 7 -2.16 1.26 -11.65
C GLN A 7 -3.11 1.28 -10.44
N ASN A 8 -4.41 1.43 -10.67
CA ASN A 8 -5.41 1.33 -9.61
C ASN A 8 -5.49 -0.08 -9.03
N GLY A 9 -5.34 -1.12 -9.87
CA GLY A 9 -5.34 -2.51 -9.42
C GLY A 9 -4.23 -2.83 -8.43
N ALA A 10 -2.98 -2.44 -8.73
CA ALA A 10 -1.85 -2.66 -7.82
C ALA A 10 -2.00 -1.88 -6.51
N ARG A 11 -2.44 -0.61 -6.59
CA ARG A 11 -2.71 0.22 -5.42
C ARG A 11 -3.82 -0.37 -4.55
N ALA A 12 -4.91 -0.83 -5.15
CA ALA A 12 -6.02 -1.45 -4.42
C ALA A 12 -5.58 -2.74 -3.72
N LYS A 13 -4.74 -3.57 -4.35
CA LYS A 13 -4.15 -4.76 -3.72
C LYS A 13 -3.32 -4.40 -2.48
N ILE A 14 -2.44 -3.40 -2.59
CA ILE A 14 -1.63 -2.92 -1.45
C ILE A 14 -2.54 -2.42 -0.32
N LEU A 15 -3.51 -1.56 -0.63
CA LEU A 15 -4.41 -1.03 0.39
C LEU A 15 -5.26 -2.14 1.03
N ARG A 16 -5.72 -3.15 0.28
CA ARG A 16 -6.44 -4.29 0.85
C ARG A 16 -5.56 -5.12 1.80
N ALA A 17 -4.32 -5.39 1.41
CA ALA A 17 -3.37 -6.08 2.27
C ALA A 17 -3.18 -5.33 3.60
N LEU A 18 -2.97 -4.01 3.54
CA LEU A 18 -2.87 -3.16 4.73
C LEU A 18 -4.16 -3.05 5.53
N ALA A 19 -5.32 -3.09 4.88
CA ALA A 19 -6.61 -3.03 5.57
C ALA A 19 -6.91 -4.28 6.39
N ASN A 20 -6.39 -5.42 5.95
CA ASN A 20 -6.56 -6.73 6.58
C ASN A 20 -5.43 -7.09 7.55
N ALA A 21 -4.36 -6.30 7.62
CA ALA A 21 -3.29 -6.48 8.58
C ALA A 21 -3.63 -5.78 9.90
N ASP A 22 -3.33 -6.44 11.02
CA ASP A 22 -3.46 -5.86 12.36
C ASP A 22 -2.34 -4.86 12.68
N CYS A 23 -1.21 -4.97 11.98
CA CYS A 23 -0.03 -4.11 12.11
C CYS A 23 0.46 -3.58 10.76
N GLY A 24 1.47 -2.70 10.80
CA GLY A 24 2.12 -2.20 9.60
C GLY A 24 2.90 -3.29 8.89
N LEU A 25 2.83 -3.31 7.56
CA LEU A 25 3.54 -4.30 6.73
C LEU A 25 4.76 -3.68 6.09
N THR A 26 5.84 -4.44 5.97
CA THR A 26 7.04 -4.06 5.21
C THR A 26 6.83 -4.17 3.71
N THR A 27 7.81 -3.72 2.92
CA THR A 27 7.77 -3.88 1.45
C THR A 27 7.68 -5.35 1.04
N ALA A 28 8.38 -6.24 1.75
CA ALA A 28 8.45 -7.66 1.42
C ALA A 28 7.12 -8.36 1.70
N GLU A 29 6.54 -8.11 2.88
CA GLU A 29 5.23 -8.67 3.26
C GLU A 29 4.12 -8.16 2.36
N LEU A 30 4.16 -6.88 1.96
CA LEU A 30 3.23 -6.34 0.97
C LEU A 30 3.38 -6.96 -0.40
N ALA A 31 4.62 -7.20 -0.85
CA ALA A 31 4.89 -7.84 -2.13
C ALA A 31 4.30 -9.26 -2.16
N GLU A 32 4.52 -10.03 -1.10
CA GLU A 32 3.96 -11.36 -0.93
C GLU A 32 2.43 -11.32 -0.87
N SER A 33 1.85 -10.53 0.03
CA SER A 33 0.40 -10.45 0.25
C SER A 33 -0.37 -9.95 -0.98
N ALA A 34 0.20 -8.98 -1.71
CA ALA A 34 -0.44 -8.39 -2.88
C ALA A 34 -0.11 -9.13 -4.19
N GLY A 35 0.81 -10.10 -4.17
CA GLY A 35 1.34 -10.74 -5.38
C GLY A 35 1.99 -9.73 -6.33
N LEU A 36 2.78 -8.81 -5.78
CA LEU A 36 3.47 -7.74 -6.49
C LEU A 36 4.98 -7.86 -6.29
N THR A 37 5.76 -7.28 -7.21
CA THR A 37 7.20 -7.12 -6.97
C THR A 37 7.47 -6.01 -5.96
N ALA A 38 8.60 -6.07 -5.26
CA ALA A 38 9.01 -5.02 -4.33
C ALA A 38 9.10 -3.63 -4.99
N GLY A 39 9.50 -3.55 -6.27
CA GLY A 39 9.51 -2.31 -7.04
C GLY A 39 8.10 -1.75 -7.22
N GLN A 40 7.16 -2.58 -7.68
CA GLN A 40 5.76 -2.18 -7.82
C GLN A 40 5.14 -1.74 -6.50
N VAL A 41 5.48 -2.40 -5.38
CA VAL A 41 5.02 -1.99 -4.05
C VAL A 41 5.52 -0.59 -3.72
N ARG A 42 6.82 -0.32 -3.86
CA ARG A 42 7.40 1.01 -3.53
C ARG A 42 6.81 2.11 -4.39
N ASP A 43 6.66 1.89 -5.69
CA ASP A 43 6.12 2.88 -6.62
C ASP A 43 4.65 3.20 -6.30
N ASN A 44 3.82 2.16 -6.14
CA ASN A 44 2.41 2.34 -5.86
C ASN A 44 2.15 2.84 -4.44
N ALA A 45 2.96 2.42 -3.45
CA ALA A 45 2.88 2.92 -2.09
C ALA A 45 3.32 4.39 -2.02
N GLY A 46 4.35 4.79 -2.77
CA GLY A 46 4.76 6.18 -2.90
C GLY A 46 3.65 7.05 -3.49
N ALA A 47 2.99 6.58 -4.54
CA ALA A 47 1.82 7.26 -5.11
C ALA A 47 0.63 7.31 -4.14
N ALA A 48 0.36 6.23 -3.41
CA ALA A 48 -0.70 6.15 -2.41
C ALA A 48 -0.43 7.09 -1.21
N LYS A 49 0.83 7.19 -0.76
CA LYS A 49 1.28 8.14 0.26
C LYS A 49 1.02 9.57 -0.18
N LYS A 50 1.42 9.94 -1.40
CA LYS A 50 1.14 11.28 -1.98
C LYS A 50 -0.36 11.59 -2.04
N ALA A 51 -1.20 10.58 -2.26
CA ALA A 51 -2.64 10.71 -2.23
C ALA A 51 -3.26 10.70 -0.81
N GLY A 52 -2.45 10.49 0.23
CA GLY A 52 -2.89 10.40 1.63
C GLY A 52 -3.63 9.11 1.99
N LEU A 53 -3.48 8.05 1.18
CA LEU A 53 -4.19 6.77 1.37
C LEU A 53 -3.48 5.82 2.32
N LEU A 54 -2.17 6.04 2.55
CA LEU A 54 -1.38 5.30 3.51
C LEU A 54 -0.34 6.21 4.15
N THR A 55 0.19 5.78 5.29
CA THR A 55 1.35 6.37 5.96
C THR A 55 2.52 5.40 5.92
N ILE A 56 3.71 5.95 6.13
CA ILE A 56 4.95 5.19 6.20
C ILE A 56 5.58 5.53 7.54
N GLU A 57 5.89 4.50 8.32
CA GLU A 57 6.65 4.63 9.55
C GLU A 57 8.02 3.98 9.33
N GLN A 58 9.04 4.59 9.90
CA GLN A 58 10.39 4.02 9.93
C GLN A 58 10.75 3.78 11.37
N ASP A 59 11.05 2.53 11.70
CA ASP A 59 11.56 2.17 13.01
C ASP A 59 13.00 2.69 13.16
N GLU A 60 13.27 3.47 14.21
CA GLU A 60 14.56 4.15 14.38
C GLU A 60 15.71 3.18 14.72
N MET A 61 15.41 2.04 15.35
CA MET A 61 16.41 1.06 15.77
C MET A 61 16.79 0.10 14.64
N THR A 62 15.80 -0.41 13.92
CA THR A 62 15.97 -1.43 12.88
C THR A 62 16.07 -0.82 11.48
N ARG A 63 15.75 0.47 11.33
CA ARG A 63 15.63 1.20 10.05
C ARG A 63 14.59 0.60 9.09
N PHE A 64 13.81 -0.39 9.53
CA PHE A 64 12.76 -0.97 8.71
C PHE A 64 11.65 0.02 8.47
N VAL A 65 11.08 -0.09 7.28
CA VAL A 65 10.00 0.76 6.81
C VAL A 65 8.74 -0.07 6.75
N THR A 66 7.73 0.34 7.52
CA THR A 66 6.39 -0.24 7.52
C THR A 66 5.39 0.73 6.90
N TYR A 67 4.40 0.17 6.24
CA TYR A 67 3.29 0.89 5.64
C TYR A 67 2.03 0.62 6.46
N HIS A 68 1.22 1.65 6.66
CA HIS A 68 -0.05 1.56 7.37
C HIS A 68 -1.13 2.22 6.53
N ILE A 69 -2.31 1.60 6.45
CA ILE A 69 -3.43 2.23 5.73
C ILE A 69 -4.01 3.38 6.56
N SER A 70 -4.28 4.51 5.91
CA SER A 70 -4.98 5.64 6.56
C SER A 70 -6.49 5.41 6.56
N GLN A 71 -7.23 6.17 7.38
CA GLN A 71 -8.70 6.17 7.30
C GLN A 71 -9.19 6.51 5.88
N LYS A 72 -8.57 7.52 5.24
CA LYS A 72 -8.87 7.89 3.85
C LYS A 72 -8.61 6.73 2.88
N GLY A 73 -7.55 5.95 3.09
CA GLY A 73 -7.28 4.73 2.32
C GLY A 73 -8.39 3.69 2.45
N ARG A 74 -8.89 3.46 3.68
CA ARG A 74 -10.00 2.54 3.93
C ARG A 74 -11.29 3.01 3.27
N GLU A 75 -11.57 4.31 3.30
CA GLU A 75 -12.73 4.91 2.61
C GLU A 75 -12.61 4.81 1.09
N TRP A 76 -11.41 5.03 0.55
CA TRP A 76 -11.14 4.90 -0.88
C TRP A 76 -11.43 3.47 -1.37
N LEU A 77 -11.02 2.45 -0.61
CA LEU A 77 -11.30 1.04 -0.93
C LEU A 77 -12.80 0.71 -1.00
N LYS A 78 -13.64 1.39 -0.22
CA LYS A 78 -15.10 1.19 -0.26
C LYS A 78 -15.72 1.75 -1.55
N ARG A 79 -15.07 2.76 -2.16
CA ARG A 79 -15.54 3.42 -3.39
C ARG A 79 -15.01 2.75 -4.66
N GLU A 80 -13.87 2.08 -4.58
CA GLU A 80 -13.25 1.31 -5.67
C GLU A 80 -13.85 -0.11 -5.81
N ARG A 81 -14.96 -0.41 -5.12
CA ARG A 81 -15.59 -1.73 -5.08
C ARG A 81 -16.71 -1.87 -6.10
#